data_AF-A0A832B833-F1
#
_entry.id   AF-A0A832B833-F1
#
_cell.length_a   1.000
_cell.length_b   1.000
_cell.length_c   1.000
_cell.angle_alpha   90.00
_cell.angle_beta   90.00
_cell.angle_gamma   90.00
#
_symmetry.space_group_name_H-M   'P 1'
#
loop_
_entity.id
_entity.type
_entity.pdbx_description
1 polymer ?
#
loop_
_entity_poly.entity_id
_entity_poly.type
_entity_poly.pdbx_seq_one_letter_code
_entity_poly.pdbx_strand_id
1 'polypeptide(L)' 'MPSLDQKELEQILQLKINNADLYLSAFTHRSYLNENRSFHLPHNERLEFLGDAVLE' A
#
# COMPACT_ATOMS: atom_id res chain seq x y z
N MET A 1 -12.84 -6.24 -5.02
CA MET A 1 -11.53 -6.08 -4.36
C MET A 1 -11.05 -4.67 -4.63
N PRO A 2 -10.38 -4.00 -3.69
CA PRO A 2 -9.81 -2.68 -3.96
C PRO A 2 -8.89 -2.81 -5.18
N SER A 3 -9.26 -2.14 -6.27
CA SER A 3 -8.52 -2.18 -7.52
C SER A 3 -7.60 -0.97 -7.55
N LEU A 4 -6.30 -1.21 -7.57
CA LEU A 4 -5.30 -0.18 -7.80
C LEU A 4 -5.29 0.16 -9.31
N ASP A 5 -5.51 1.43 -9.67
CA ASP A 5 -5.20 1.87 -11.03
C ASP A 5 -3.69 2.07 -11.14
N GLN A 6 -3.00 1.00 -11.57
CA GLN A 6 -1.55 0.98 -11.68
C GLN A 6 -1.04 2.07 -12.64
N LYS A 7 -1.72 2.30 -13.76
CA LYS A 7 -1.26 3.23 -14.79
C LYS A 7 -1.31 4.66 -14.28
N GLU A 8 -2.41 5.03 -13.63
CA GLU A 8 -2.56 6.34 -13.00
C GLU A 8 -1.49 6.55 -11.92
N LEU A 9 -1.26 5.54 -11.06
CA LEU A 9 -0.28 5.64 -9.99
C LEU A 9 1.17 5.76 -10.50
N GLU A 10 1.54 4.99 -11.52
CA GLU A 10 2.85 5.10 -12.17
C GLU A 10 3.07 6.49 -12.79
N GLN A 11 2.01 7.09 -13.35
CA GLN A 11 2.07 8.45 -13.89
C GLN A 11 2.27 9.51 -12.79
N ILE A 12 1.57 9.38 -11.67
CA ILE A 12 1.68 10.31 -10.54
C ILE A 12 3.04 10.20 -9.86
N LEU A 13 3.50 8.99 -9.58
CA LEU A 13 4.77 8.75 -8.88
C LEU A 13 5.98 8.90 -9.80
N GLN A 14 5.79 8.91 -11.11
CA GLN A 14 6.86 8.88 -12.13
C GLN A 14 7.81 7.69 -11.93
N LEU A 15 7.28 6.58 -11.43
CA LEU A 15 8.02 5.36 -11.11
C LEU A 15 7.26 4.16 -11.65
N LYS A 16 7.98 3.14 -12.12
CA LYS A 16 7.38 1.85 -12.49
C LYS A 16 7.05 1.05 -11.23
N ILE A 17 5.83 0.52 -11.16
CA ILE A 17 5.40 -0.31 -10.05
C ILE A 17 5.90 -1.74 -10.30
N ASN A 18 6.90 -2.15 -9.52
CA ASN A 18 7.47 -3.50 -9.61
C ASN A 18 6.64 -4.54 -8.83
N ASN A 19 6.00 -4.10 -7.73
CA ASN A 19 5.20 -4.96 -6.87
C ASN A 19 3.97 -4.21 -6.37
N ALA A 20 2.83 -4.42 -7.03
CA ALA A 20 1.57 -3.75 -6.71
C ALA A 20 1.07 -4.06 -5.28
N ASP A 21 1.39 -5.24 -4.73
CA ASP A 21 0.97 -5.64 -3.38
C ASP A 21 1.61 -4.77 -2.30
N LEU A 22 2.83 -4.24 -2.52
CA LEU A 22 3.46 -3.31 -1.59
C LEU A 22 2.70 -1.99 -1.52
N TYR A 23 2.29 -1.46 -2.68
CA TYR A 23 1.50 -0.22 -2.74
C TYR A 23 0.11 -0.45 -2.16
N LEU A 24 -0.53 -1.57 -2.48
CA LEU A 24 -1.83 -1.91 -1.93
C LEU A 24 -1.77 -2.08 -0.39
N SER A 25 -0.70 -2.69 0.13
CA SER A 25 -0.45 -2.77 1.58
C SER A 25 -0.22 -1.38 2.18
N ALA A 26 0.56 -0.51 1.52
CA ALA A 26 0.83 0.86 1.97
C ALA A 26 -0.45 1.74 2.02
N PHE A 27 -1.41 1.48 1.14
CA PHE A 27 -2.72 2.16 1.14
C PHE A 27 -3.77 1.49 2.05
N THR A 28 -3.46 0.32 2.62
CA THR A 28 -4.38 -0.41 3.47
C THR A 28 -4.18 -0.02 4.93
N HIS A 29 -5.15 0.70 5.49
CA HIS A 29 -5.19 1.00 6.92
C HIS A 29 -5.75 -0.18 7.73
N ARG A 30 -5.36 -0.32 9.01
CA ARG A 30 -5.84 -1.40 9.90
C ARG A 30 -7.37 -1.44 10.06
N SER A 31 -8.05 -0.29 10.01
CA SER A 31 -9.52 -0.25 10.08
C SER A 31 -10.16 -1.03 8.94
N TYR A 32 -9.56 -0.97 7.74
CA TYR A 32 -10.03 -1.72 6.58
C TYR A 32 -9.92 -3.23 6.81
N LEU A 33 -8.82 -3.70 7.38
CA LEU A 33 -8.62 -5.13 7.71
C LEU A 33 -9.63 -5.63 8.76
N ASN A 34 -9.97 -4.78 9.74
CA ASN A 34 -10.93 -5.14 10.78
C ASN A 34 -12.33 -5.44 10.19
N GLU A 35 -12.70 -4.70 9.15
CA GLU A 35 -13.97 -4.87 8.42
C GLU A 35 -13.87 -5.96 7.34
N ASN A 36 -12.69 -6.17 6.76
CA ASN A 36 -12.45 -7.08 5.65
C ASN A 36 -11.46 -8.19 6.03
N ARG A 37 -11.86 -9.05 6.97
CA ARG A 37 -11.00 -10.11 7.55
C ARG A 37 -10.43 -11.12 6.54
N SER A 38 -11.05 -11.24 5.35
CA SER A 38 -10.59 -12.13 4.28
C SER A 38 -9.53 -11.49 3.36
N PHE A 39 -9.18 -10.23 3.60
CA PHE A 39 -8.16 -9.55 2.81
C PHE A 39 -6.78 -10.13 3.14
N HIS A 40 -6.02 -10.47 2.09
CA HIS A 40 -4.82 -11.29 2.22
C HIS A 40 -3.52 -10.50 2.45
N LEU A 41 -3.55 -9.17 2.30
CA LEU A 41 -2.37 -8.32 2.48
C LEU A 41 -2.34 -7.68 3.89
N PRO A 42 -1.15 -7.39 4.42
CA PRO A 42 -0.99 -6.68 5.67
C PRO A 42 -1.37 -5.19 5.54
N HIS A 43 -1.57 -4.52 6.67
CA HIS A 43 -1.78 -3.08 6.73
C HIS A 43 -0.46 -2.29 6.74
N ASN A 44 -0.58 -0.99 6.59
CA ASN A 44 0.51 -0.06 6.31
C ASN A 44 1.46 0.28 7.48
N GLU A 45 1.11 0.01 8.74
CA GLU A 45 1.89 0.45 9.93
C GLU A 45 3.40 0.07 9.84
N ARG A 46 3.75 -1.10 9.27
CA ARG A 46 5.15 -1.50 9.12
C ARG A 46 5.90 -0.71 8.06
N LEU A 47 5.23 -0.34 6.98
CA LEU A 47 5.80 0.46 5.89
C LEU A 47 5.92 1.92 6.30
N GLU A 48 4.96 2.42 7.09
CA GLU A 48 5.01 3.74 7.72
C GLU A 48 6.24 3.87 8.63
N PHE A 49 6.42 2.94 9.57
CA PHE A 49 7.59 2.91 10.45
C PHE A 49 8.93 2.88 9.68
N LEU A 50 9.01 2.08 8.61
CA LEU A 50 10.20 2.05 7.75
C LEU A 50 10.39 3.37 7.00
N GLY A 51 9.31 3.98 6.52
CA GLY A 51 9.32 5.25 5.82
C GLY A 51 9.87 6.37 6.71
N ASP A 52 9.44 6.43 7.97
CA ASP A 52 9.94 7.39 8.94
C ASP A 52 11.46 7.27 9.12
N ALA A 53 11.97 6.05 9.32
CA ALA A 53 13.39 5.79 9.47
C ALA A 53 14.24 6.08 8.22
N VAL A 54 13.63 6.13 7.03
CA VAL A 54 14.31 6.49 5.77
C VAL A 54 14.31 8.00 5.54
N LEU A 55 13.31 8.71 6.07
CA LEU A 55 13.20 10.17 5.96
C LEU A 55 14.03 10.91 7.01
N GLU A 56 14.32 10.27 8.15
CA GLU A 56 15.30 10.74 9.14
C GLU A 56 16.74 10.81 8.57
#